data_AF-A0A5M9HIJ7-F1
#
_entry.id   AF-A0A5M9HIJ7-F1
#
_cell.length_a   1.000
_cell.length_b   1.000
_cell.length_c   1.000
_cell.angle_alpha   90.00
_cell.angle_beta   90.00
_cell.angle_gamma   90.00
#
_symmetry.space_group_name_H-M   'P 1'
#
loop_
_entity.id
_entity.type
_entity.pdbx_description
1 polymer ?
#
loop_
_entity_poly.entity_id
_entity_poly.type
_entity_poly.pdbx_seq_one_letter_code
_entity_poly.pdbx_strand_id
1 'polypeptide(L)'
;MKQRLLPALFILSLALFQSCKKDRDETPKEKETVGMYVLFEGSWGQNNSGIAWYDLRTGQSDANYFKTVNGRNLGESAQDLKLYGNKMYCVVSGTQGEKKSFLEVIDPLTGKSIKQIPFFDANSEYMPRSIAFAGGKAYVSGFDGYISRVDTASLTIDSRLSAGRFLEGITISNGKLYAANSDYNYSGDETTVSVVDIASFKKLYELEVGSNPTKMATSENGDVYVVLAGTTANAPAFKRIDSKTDKVTASYNYFVGSMAVSGTRVLLNVNPYSTPEIKPFDITSGALGSNFITDGIKVDIPYSISINSLNGDVVIGDSKSYSSASGEALCFSSEGKLKFKFTTAATNPNHTVFIYGNKQ
;
A
#
# COMPACT_ATOMS: atom_id res chain seq x y z
N MET A 1 69.80 -38.99 -56.19
CA MET A 1 69.41 -40.37 -55.89
C MET A 1 68.05 -40.30 -55.16
N LYS A 2 66.96 -40.80 -55.79
CA LYS A 2 65.65 -41.23 -55.23
C LYS A 2 64.88 -40.21 -54.32
N GLN A 3 63.56 -40.04 -54.34
CA GLN A 3 62.40 -40.67 -54.97
C GLN A 3 61.20 -39.74 -54.73
N ARG A 4 60.24 -39.72 -55.66
CA ARG A 4 58.93 -39.07 -55.53
C ARG A 4 58.09 -39.74 -54.43
N LEU A 5 57.24 -38.98 -53.73
CA LEU A 5 55.93 -39.40 -53.19
C LEU A 5 55.09 -38.17 -52.76
N LEU A 6 54.01 -37.89 -53.51
CA LEU A 6 52.76 -37.31 -52.99
C LEU A 6 52.03 -38.39 -52.12
N PRO A 7 50.91 -38.14 -51.39
CA PRO A 7 50.07 -36.94 -51.19
C PRO A 7 49.63 -36.73 -49.71
N ALA A 8 48.80 -35.72 -49.41
CA ALA A 8 47.59 -35.83 -48.55
C ALA A 8 47.05 -34.43 -48.22
N LEU A 9 46.13 -33.95 -49.05
CA LEU A 9 45.30 -32.79 -48.73
C LEU A 9 44.20 -33.26 -47.77
N PHE A 10 44.36 -33.02 -46.48
CA PHE A 10 43.34 -33.29 -45.47
C PHE A 10 42.32 -32.15 -45.51
N ILE A 11 41.24 -32.32 -46.29
CA ILE A 11 40.07 -31.44 -46.27
C ILE A 11 39.32 -31.77 -44.98
N LEU A 12 39.50 -30.94 -43.96
CA LEU A 12 38.76 -31.01 -42.70
C LEU A 12 37.30 -30.61 -42.99
N SER A 13 36.43 -31.60 -43.03
CA SER A 13 34.98 -31.43 -43.14
C SER A 13 34.44 -30.66 -41.93
N LEU A 14 34.04 -29.40 -42.13
CA LEU A 14 33.23 -28.64 -41.18
C LEU A 14 31.88 -29.34 -40.99
N ALA A 15 31.73 -30.09 -39.90
CA ALA A 15 30.44 -30.57 -39.46
C ALA A 15 29.63 -29.38 -38.93
N LEU A 16 28.69 -28.91 -39.75
CA LEU A 16 27.66 -27.97 -39.34
C LEU A 16 26.74 -28.65 -38.32
N PHE A 17 26.99 -28.46 -37.03
CA PHE A 17 25.96 -28.68 -36.02
C PHE A 17 24.97 -27.51 -36.08
N GLN A 18 23.94 -27.64 -36.93
CA GLN A 18 22.70 -26.90 -36.75
C GLN A 18 22.05 -27.40 -35.46
N SER A 19 22.37 -26.76 -34.34
CA SER A 19 21.56 -26.84 -33.13
C SER A 19 20.27 -26.09 -33.39
N CYS A 20 19.25 -26.78 -33.90
CA CYS A 20 17.86 -26.35 -33.79
C CYS A 20 17.51 -26.23 -32.30
N LYS A 21 17.77 -25.06 -31.70
CA LYS A 21 17.01 -24.64 -30.54
C LYS A 21 15.59 -24.47 -31.05
N LYS A 22 14.73 -25.42 -30.66
CA LYS A 22 13.29 -25.25 -30.74
C LYS A 22 12.98 -24.17 -29.72
N ASP A 23 13.05 -22.91 -30.16
CA ASP A 23 12.57 -21.78 -29.37
C ASP A 23 11.11 -22.09 -29.08
N ARG A 24 10.82 -22.45 -27.82
CA ARG A 24 9.45 -22.47 -27.34
C ARG A 24 9.04 -21.00 -27.30
N ASP A 25 8.30 -20.59 -28.32
CA ASP A 25 7.38 -19.46 -28.22
C ASP A 25 6.36 -19.80 -27.14
N GLU A 26 6.72 -19.58 -25.88
CA GLU A 26 5.73 -19.39 -24.83
C GLU A 26 5.18 -17.98 -25.04
N THR A 27 4.11 -17.89 -25.82
CA THR A 27 3.31 -16.67 -25.90
C THR A 27 2.98 -16.23 -24.47
N PRO A 28 3.31 -14.98 -24.09
CA PRO A 28 3.01 -14.49 -22.75
C PRO A 28 1.53 -14.67 -22.46
N LYS A 29 1.19 -15.46 -21.45
CA LYS A 29 -0.20 -15.62 -21.02
C LYS A 29 -0.73 -14.27 -20.55
N GLU A 30 -1.91 -13.91 -21.02
CA GLU A 30 -2.62 -12.72 -20.56
C GLU A 30 -2.80 -12.80 -19.04
N LYS A 31 -2.55 -11.69 -18.33
CA LYS A 31 -2.73 -11.63 -16.88
C LYS A 31 -4.18 -11.30 -16.54
N GLU A 32 -4.66 -11.84 -15.42
CA GLU A 32 -5.94 -11.51 -14.82
C GLU A 32 -5.78 -11.27 -13.32
N THR A 33 -6.79 -10.66 -12.70
CA THR A 33 -6.89 -10.59 -11.24
C THR A 33 -7.60 -11.85 -10.75
N VAL A 34 -6.92 -12.66 -9.96
CA VAL A 34 -7.41 -13.98 -9.52
C VAL A 34 -8.04 -13.94 -8.13
N GLY A 35 -7.67 -12.95 -7.33
CA GLY A 35 -8.19 -12.80 -5.98
C GLY A 35 -7.80 -11.46 -5.37
N MET A 36 -8.34 -11.17 -4.20
CA MET A 36 -7.96 -10.00 -3.42
C MET A 36 -7.98 -10.29 -1.92
N TYR A 37 -7.01 -9.74 -1.21
CA TYR A 37 -6.98 -9.66 0.24
C TYR A 37 -7.53 -8.31 0.68
N VAL A 38 -8.39 -8.29 1.69
CA VAL A 38 -8.87 -7.04 2.32
C VAL A 38 -8.52 -7.04 3.80
N LEU A 39 -7.59 -6.17 4.18
CA LEU A 39 -7.27 -5.89 5.57
C LEU A 39 -8.42 -5.18 6.25
N PHE A 40 -8.72 -5.55 7.50
CA PHE A 40 -9.59 -4.81 8.37
C PHE A 40 -8.95 -4.56 9.74
N GLU A 41 -9.09 -3.34 10.26
CA GLU A 41 -8.45 -2.95 11.53
C GLU A 41 -9.11 -3.60 12.74
N GLY A 42 -10.41 -3.88 12.64
CA GLY A 42 -11.22 -4.26 13.77
C GLY A 42 -11.53 -3.07 14.69
N SER A 43 -11.82 -3.37 15.95
CA SER A 43 -12.17 -2.40 16.98
C SER A 43 -11.10 -2.37 18.06
N TRP A 44 -10.78 -1.16 18.53
CA TRP A 44 -9.72 -0.97 19.52
C TRP A 44 -9.92 -1.84 20.77
N GLY A 45 -8.88 -2.59 21.13
CA GLY A 45 -8.81 -3.44 22.30
C GLY A 45 -9.53 -4.80 22.18
N GLN A 46 -10.01 -5.17 20.99
CA GLN A 46 -10.73 -6.43 20.76
C GLN A 46 -9.85 -7.55 20.16
N ASN A 47 -8.61 -7.24 19.78
CA ASN A 47 -7.63 -8.12 19.15
C ASN A 47 -8.24 -8.89 17.97
N ASN A 48 -9.01 -8.16 17.16
CA ASN A 48 -9.86 -8.69 16.09
C ASN A 48 -9.55 -8.06 14.73
N SER A 49 -8.36 -7.51 14.52
CA SER A 49 -7.89 -7.21 13.16
C SER A 49 -7.68 -8.50 12.36
N GLY A 50 -7.72 -8.42 11.04
CA GLY A 50 -7.57 -9.58 10.18
C GLY A 50 -7.51 -9.24 8.70
N ILE A 51 -7.43 -10.29 7.89
CA ILE A 51 -7.42 -10.17 6.43
C ILE A 51 -8.47 -11.13 5.89
N ALA A 52 -9.46 -10.58 5.17
CA ALA A 52 -10.43 -11.33 4.40
C ALA A 52 -9.87 -11.68 3.01
N TRP A 53 -10.43 -12.69 2.37
CA TRP A 53 -10.08 -13.10 1.00
C TRP A 53 -11.33 -13.19 0.13
N TYR A 54 -11.20 -12.77 -1.13
CA TYR A 54 -12.19 -13.02 -2.17
C TYR A 54 -11.51 -13.64 -3.39
N ASP A 55 -11.98 -14.80 -3.82
CA ASP A 55 -11.54 -15.50 -5.02
C ASP A 55 -12.37 -15.04 -6.23
N LEU A 56 -11.74 -14.34 -7.17
CA LEU A 56 -12.46 -13.80 -8.34
C LEU A 56 -12.84 -14.88 -9.36
N ARG A 57 -12.25 -16.07 -9.31
CA ARG A 57 -12.57 -17.18 -10.23
C ARG A 57 -13.78 -17.96 -9.77
N THR A 58 -13.93 -18.13 -8.45
CA THR A 58 -15.02 -18.93 -7.86
C THR A 58 -16.14 -18.09 -7.27
N GLY A 59 -15.90 -16.79 -7.04
CA GLY A 59 -16.81 -15.88 -6.34
C GLY A 59 -16.96 -16.18 -4.85
N GLN A 60 -16.12 -17.06 -4.30
CA GLN A 60 -16.13 -17.42 -2.88
C GLN A 60 -15.33 -16.42 -2.05
N SER A 61 -15.74 -16.24 -0.79
CA SER A 61 -15.06 -15.34 0.14
C SER A 61 -14.88 -15.97 1.50
N ASP A 62 -13.83 -15.55 2.21
CA ASP A 62 -13.58 -15.85 3.61
C ASP A 62 -13.38 -14.53 4.36
N ALA A 63 -14.29 -14.25 5.30
CA ALA A 63 -14.31 -13.02 6.06
C ALA A 63 -13.10 -12.84 7.00
N ASN A 64 -12.35 -13.91 7.31
CA ASN A 64 -11.11 -13.86 8.09
C ASN A 64 -10.11 -14.93 7.64
N TYR A 65 -9.75 -14.88 6.36
CA TYR A 65 -8.86 -15.83 5.72
C TYR A 65 -7.53 -16.01 6.46
N PHE A 66 -6.93 -14.92 6.98
CA PHE A 66 -5.69 -15.02 7.76
C PHE A 66 -5.85 -15.99 8.94
N LYS A 67 -6.94 -15.87 9.70
CA LYS A 67 -7.23 -16.77 10.82
C LYS A 67 -7.49 -18.19 10.35
N THR A 68 -8.21 -18.36 9.24
CA THR A 68 -8.49 -19.66 8.64
C THR A 68 -7.21 -20.43 8.29
N VAL A 69 -6.23 -19.79 7.64
CA VAL A 69 -5.03 -20.49 7.16
C VAL A 69 -3.87 -20.53 8.16
N ASN A 70 -3.86 -19.65 9.18
CA ASN A 70 -2.80 -19.59 10.19
C ASN A 70 -3.23 -20.09 11.58
N GLY A 71 -4.52 -20.31 11.83
CA GLY A 71 -5.03 -20.80 13.12
C GLY A 71 -4.92 -19.79 14.28
N ARG A 72 -4.62 -18.52 14.01
CA ARG A 72 -4.50 -17.45 15.01
C ARG A 72 -5.07 -16.12 14.50
N ASN A 73 -5.45 -15.24 15.42
CA ASN A 73 -5.79 -13.86 15.05
C ASN A 73 -4.54 -13.14 14.49
N LEU A 74 -4.78 -12.15 13.61
CA LEU A 74 -3.70 -11.35 13.05
C LEU A 74 -3.05 -10.51 14.14
N GLY A 75 -3.85 -9.77 14.92
CA GLY A 75 -3.40 -8.93 16.01
C GLY A 75 -4.38 -7.80 16.30
N GLU A 76 -3.88 -6.71 16.85
CA GLU A 76 -4.65 -5.50 17.17
C GLU A 76 -4.25 -4.35 16.23
N SER A 77 -5.24 -3.60 15.76
CA SER A 77 -5.05 -2.36 14.97
C SER A 77 -4.07 -2.53 13.81
N ALA A 78 -4.39 -3.42 12.88
CA ALA A 78 -3.65 -3.51 11.62
C ALA A 78 -3.92 -2.26 10.76
N GLN A 79 -2.87 -1.60 10.27
CA GLN A 79 -2.95 -0.24 9.70
C GLN A 79 -2.64 -0.17 8.19
N ASP A 80 -1.84 -1.09 7.65
CA ASP A 80 -1.44 -1.04 6.24
C ASP A 80 -1.17 -2.46 5.72
N LEU A 81 -1.47 -2.71 4.44
CA LEU A 81 -1.25 -3.99 3.77
C LEU A 81 -0.76 -3.73 2.35
N LYS A 82 0.46 -4.18 2.04
CA LYS A 82 1.05 -3.97 0.70
C LYS A 82 1.79 -5.20 0.20
N LEU A 83 1.72 -5.41 -1.11
CA LEU A 83 2.51 -6.42 -1.82
C LEU A 83 3.83 -5.80 -2.29
N TYR A 84 4.96 -6.45 -2.01
CA TYR A 84 6.26 -6.08 -2.55
C TYR A 84 7.08 -7.33 -2.91
N GLY A 85 7.51 -7.40 -4.17
CA GLY A 85 8.14 -8.60 -4.71
C GLY A 85 7.21 -9.81 -4.61
N ASN A 86 7.64 -10.86 -3.91
CA ASN A 86 6.88 -12.08 -3.70
C ASN A 86 6.28 -12.22 -2.29
N LYS A 87 6.20 -11.13 -1.52
CA LYS A 87 5.64 -11.15 -0.16
C LYS A 87 4.63 -10.03 0.03
N MET A 88 3.64 -10.31 0.87
CA MET A 88 2.73 -9.31 1.39
C MET A 88 3.17 -8.91 2.80
N TYR A 89 3.07 -7.63 3.12
CA TYR A 89 3.52 -7.05 4.38
C TYR A 89 2.33 -6.34 5.03
N CYS A 90 1.98 -6.76 6.24
CA CYS A 90 0.91 -6.18 7.02
C CYS A 90 1.48 -5.49 8.26
N VAL A 91 1.23 -4.19 8.37
CA VAL A 91 1.62 -3.38 9.53
C VAL A 91 0.59 -3.58 10.63
N VAL A 92 1.03 -4.07 11.80
CA VAL A 92 0.17 -4.28 12.98
C VAL A 92 0.64 -3.37 14.11
N SER A 93 -0.15 -2.33 14.38
CA SER A 93 0.24 -1.25 15.29
C SER A 93 0.18 -1.64 16.77
N GLY A 94 -0.57 -2.69 17.12
CA GLY A 94 -0.76 -3.08 18.52
C GLY A 94 -1.60 -2.07 19.30
N THR A 95 -1.56 -2.18 20.62
CA THR A 95 -2.18 -1.25 21.57
C THR A 95 -1.08 -0.45 22.25
N GLN A 96 -1.26 0.86 22.34
CA GLN A 96 -0.32 1.73 23.05
C GLN A 96 -0.05 1.23 24.48
N GLY A 97 1.24 1.10 24.81
CA GLY A 97 1.70 0.62 26.11
C GLY A 97 1.92 -0.89 26.17
N GLU A 98 1.64 -1.61 25.08
CA GLU A 98 1.85 -3.05 24.98
C GLU A 98 2.90 -3.39 23.92
N LYS A 99 3.90 -4.20 24.28
CA LYS A 99 4.92 -4.67 23.32
C LYS A 99 4.39 -5.81 22.44
N LYS A 100 3.42 -5.48 21.59
CA LYS A 100 2.69 -6.41 20.72
C LYS A 100 2.60 -5.94 19.26
N SER A 101 3.27 -4.86 18.90
CA SER A 101 3.34 -4.39 17.51
C SER A 101 4.38 -5.15 16.70
N PHE A 102 4.10 -5.37 15.41
CA PHE A 102 4.98 -6.08 14.49
C PHE A 102 4.65 -5.78 13.02
N LEU A 103 5.57 -6.16 12.15
CA LEU A 103 5.32 -6.32 10.72
C LEU A 103 5.12 -7.82 10.42
N GLU A 104 3.93 -8.17 9.96
CA GLU A 104 3.58 -9.53 9.55
C GLU A 104 3.94 -9.71 8.07
N VAL A 105 4.81 -10.66 7.79
CA VAL A 105 5.25 -11.02 6.44
C VAL A 105 4.50 -12.27 6.01
N ILE A 106 3.82 -12.22 4.87
CA ILE A 106 2.83 -13.21 4.43
C ILE A 106 3.18 -13.68 3.02
N ASP A 107 3.01 -14.98 2.76
CA ASP A 107 3.02 -15.53 1.41
C ASP A 107 1.69 -15.16 0.70
N PRO A 108 1.72 -14.33 -0.35
CA PRO A 108 0.50 -13.88 -1.01
C PRO A 108 -0.25 -14.99 -1.75
N LEU A 109 0.40 -16.12 -2.06
CA LEU A 109 -0.26 -17.23 -2.77
C LEU A 109 -1.10 -18.10 -1.83
N THR A 110 -0.71 -18.17 -0.56
CA THR A 110 -1.34 -19.07 0.42
C THR A 110 -2.03 -18.33 1.57
N GLY A 111 -1.67 -17.06 1.80
CA GLY A 111 -2.07 -16.28 2.97
C GLY A 111 -1.35 -16.69 4.26
N LYS A 112 -0.38 -17.61 4.18
CA LYS A 112 0.34 -18.11 5.36
C LYS A 112 1.40 -17.11 5.82
N SER A 113 1.50 -16.98 7.14
CA SER A 113 2.54 -16.25 7.83
C SER A 113 3.91 -16.85 7.50
N ILE A 114 4.84 -15.99 7.07
CA ILE A 114 6.26 -16.30 6.87
C ILE A 114 7.04 -15.92 8.13
N LYS A 115 6.83 -14.70 8.63
CA LYS A 115 7.56 -14.16 9.79
C LYS A 115 6.82 -12.98 10.42
N GLN A 116 6.89 -12.87 11.74
CA GLN A 116 6.61 -11.63 12.46
C GLN A 116 7.91 -10.93 12.82
N ILE A 117 8.06 -9.68 12.39
CA ILE A 117 9.19 -8.84 12.77
C ILE A 117 8.72 -7.92 13.91
N PRO A 118 9.24 -8.06 15.15
CA PRO A 118 8.83 -7.21 16.26
C PRO A 118 9.10 -5.73 15.99
N PHE A 119 8.15 -4.87 16.35
CA PHE A 119 8.27 -3.41 16.31
C PHE A 119 8.29 -2.83 17.72
N PHE A 120 9.16 -3.39 18.54
CA PHE A 120 9.45 -2.96 19.90
C PHE A 120 10.81 -3.54 20.32
N ASP A 121 11.38 -3.00 21.40
CA ASP A 121 12.56 -3.54 22.07
C ASP A 121 12.38 -3.61 23.59
N ALA A 122 13.49 -3.77 24.31
CA ALA A 122 13.49 -3.85 25.77
C ALA A 122 12.95 -2.58 26.45
N ASN A 123 12.97 -1.43 25.79
CA ASN A 123 12.68 -0.13 26.38
C ASN A 123 11.52 0.62 25.71
N SER A 124 11.20 0.33 24.45
CA SER A 124 10.26 1.13 23.68
C SER A 124 9.35 0.30 22.78
N GLU A 125 8.13 0.79 22.59
CA GLU A 125 7.18 0.32 21.58
C GLU A 125 7.24 1.27 20.38
N TYR A 126 7.25 0.74 19.16
CA TYR A 126 7.43 1.58 17.95
C TYR A 126 6.10 1.95 17.29
N MET A 127 5.04 1.15 17.50
CA MET A 127 3.67 1.40 17.01
C MET A 127 3.64 1.76 15.51
N PRO A 128 3.96 0.82 14.61
CA PRO A 128 4.08 1.10 13.19
C PRO A 128 2.74 1.48 12.55
N ARG A 129 2.78 2.42 11.59
CA ARG A 129 1.58 3.06 11.00
C ARG A 129 1.43 2.77 9.51
N SER A 130 2.44 3.09 8.69
CA SER A 130 2.39 2.87 7.24
C SER A 130 3.71 2.35 6.70
N ILE A 131 3.67 1.65 5.56
CA ILE A 131 4.82 1.01 4.91
C ILE A 131 5.01 1.49 3.47
N ALA A 132 6.25 1.76 3.07
CA ALA A 132 6.64 2.05 1.69
C ALA A 132 7.92 1.27 1.32
N PHE A 133 8.19 1.06 0.03
CA PHE A 133 9.30 0.21 -0.42
C PHE A 133 10.18 0.91 -1.43
N ALA A 134 11.49 0.71 -1.32
CA ALA A 134 12.46 1.09 -2.33
C ALA A 134 13.72 0.22 -2.23
N GLY A 135 14.28 -0.19 -3.38
CA GLY A 135 15.59 -0.84 -3.43
C GLY A 135 15.74 -2.10 -2.57
N GLY A 136 14.70 -2.94 -2.46
CA GLY A 136 14.74 -4.15 -1.62
C GLY A 136 14.57 -3.88 -0.13
N LYS A 137 14.25 -2.63 0.27
CA LYS A 137 13.96 -2.24 1.65
C LYS A 137 12.50 -1.88 1.81
N ALA A 138 11.96 -2.18 2.97
CA ALA A 138 10.72 -1.57 3.45
C ALA A 138 11.05 -0.48 4.47
N TYR A 139 10.34 0.63 4.39
CA TYR A 139 10.41 1.74 5.31
C TYR A 139 9.06 1.80 6.01
N VAL A 140 9.06 1.88 7.34
CA VAL A 140 7.84 1.83 8.13
C VAL A 140 7.84 2.99 9.10
N SER A 141 6.84 3.87 9.01
CA SER A 141 6.66 4.94 10.00
C SER A 141 6.23 4.33 11.34
N GLY A 142 6.83 4.82 12.41
CA GLY A 142 6.46 4.53 13.79
C GLY A 142 5.81 5.75 14.42
N PHE A 143 4.73 5.52 15.16
CA PHE A 143 4.10 6.54 15.97
C PHE A 143 5.04 7.10 17.06
N ASP A 144 6.14 6.41 17.35
CA ASP A 144 7.22 6.87 18.23
C ASP A 144 8.16 7.92 17.61
N GLY A 145 7.88 8.37 16.37
CA GLY A 145 8.64 9.43 15.70
C GLY A 145 9.78 8.93 14.81
N TYR A 146 9.94 7.61 14.68
CA TYR A 146 11.02 7.00 13.92
C TYR A 146 10.53 6.28 12.66
N ILE A 147 11.34 6.31 11.61
CA ILE A 147 11.19 5.42 10.46
C ILE A 147 12.09 4.21 10.68
N SER A 148 11.51 3.01 10.65
CA SER A 148 12.25 1.76 10.70
C SER A 148 12.50 1.24 9.29
N ARG A 149 13.75 0.92 8.95
CA ARG A 149 14.12 0.31 7.67
C ARG A 149 14.33 -1.19 7.85
N VAL A 150 13.58 -1.97 7.08
CA VAL A 150 13.58 -3.42 7.10
C VAL A 150 14.21 -3.93 5.81
N ASP A 151 15.16 -4.85 5.93
CA ASP A 151 15.66 -5.61 4.78
C ASP A 151 14.64 -6.68 4.38
N THR A 152 14.18 -6.66 3.12
CA THR A 152 13.11 -7.58 2.66
C THR A 152 13.62 -8.99 2.36
N ALA A 153 14.93 -9.23 2.34
CA ALA A 153 15.53 -10.54 2.18
C ALA A 153 15.76 -11.24 3.54
N SER A 154 16.42 -10.57 4.49
CA SER A 154 16.66 -11.11 5.84
C SER A 154 15.45 -11.00 6.76
N LEU A 155 14.49 -10.12 6.41
CA LEU A 155 13.29 -9.83 7.20
C LEU A 155 13.65 -9.36 8.62
N THR A 156 14.52 -8.35 8.71
CA THR A 156 14.99 -7.75 9.96
C THR A 156 15.04 -6.23 9.83
N ILE A 157 14.76 -5.51 10.92
CA ILE A 157 15.03 -4.07 11.01
C ILE A 157 16.56 -3.90 11.01
N ASP A 158 17.11 -3.22 10.00
CA ASP A 158 18.55 -2.96 9.87
C ASP A 158 18.95 -1.55 10.33
N SER A 159 17.99 -0.62 10.42
CA SER A 159 18.23 0.75 10.85
C SER A 159 16.94 1.44 11.27
N ARG A 160 17.06 2.47 12.11
CA ARG A 160 15.97 3.37 12.48
C ARG A 160 16.46 4.82 12.42
N LEU A 161 15.61 5.73 11.98
CA LEU A 161 15.91 7.15 11.83
C LEU A 161 14.83 7.97 12.54
N SER A 162 15.24 8.84 13.47
CA SER A 162 14.33 9.84 14.04
C SER A 162 13.93 10.82 12.95
N ALA A 163 12.63 10.92 12.67
CA ALA A 163 12.12 11.75 11.58
C ALA A 163 11.14 12.82 12.07
N GLY A 164 10.42 12.59 13.16
CA GLY A 164 9.46 13.54 13.72
C GLY A 164 8.90 13.05 15.05
N ARG A 165 7.64 13.41 15.35
CA ARG A 165 7.01 13.11 16.65
C ARG A 165 6.02 11.94 16.61
N PHE A 166 4.93 12.08 15.86
CA PHE A 166 3.92 11.03 15.68
C PHE A 166 3.74 10.76 14.19
N LEU A 167 4.58 9.88 13.63
CA LEU A 167 4.55 9.65 12.19
C LEU A 167 3.32 8.83 11.79
N GLU A 168 2.66 9.23 10.71
CA GLU A 168 1.54 8.51 10.11
C GLU A 168 1.89 8.05 8.68
N GLY A 169 1.13 8.43 7.67
CA GLY A 169 1.31 8.02 6.28
C GLY A 169 2.69 8.38 5.73
N ILE A 170 3.28 7.44 5.00
CA ILE A 170 4.55 7.63 4.29
C ILE A 170 4.39 7.32 2.81
N THR A 171 5.18 7.99 1.98
CA THR A 171 5.30 7.65 0.55
C THR A 171 6.72 7.93 0.07
N ILE A 172 7.06 7.37 -1.09
CA ILE A 172 8.37 7.52 -1.72
C ILE A 172 8.20 8.13 -3.10
N SER A 173 8.99 9.15 -3.39
CA SER A 173 9.07 9.77 -4.71
C SER A 173 10.46 10.35 -4.95
N ASN A 174 10.97 10.23 -6.18
CA ASN A 174 12.25 10.83 -6.60
C ASN A 174 13.42 10.59 -5.63
N GLY A 175 13.58 9.35 -5.17
CA GLY A 175 14.67 8.96 -4.25
C GLY A 175 14.53 9.47 -2.82
N LYS A 176 13.40 10.10 -2.48
CA LYS A 176 13.09 10.60 -1.15
C LYS A 176 11.89 9.89 -0.56
N LEU A 177 11.90 9.73 0.76
CA LEU A 177 10.78 9.31 1.56
C LEU A 177 10.18 10.55 2.24
N TYR A 178 8.87 10.68 2.14
CA TYR A 178 8.10 11.72 2.81
C TYR A 178 7.32 11.04 3.94
N ALA A 179 7.33 11.63 5.14
CA ALA A 179 6.59 11.13 6.29
C ALA A 179 5.77 12.25 6.95
N ALA A 180 4.46 12.02 7.13
CA ALA A 180 3.57 12.96 7.77
C ALA A 180 3.81 13.03 9.29
N ASN A 181 4.05 14.21 9.84
CA ASN A 181 4.07 14.45 11.28
C ASN A 181 2.65 14.82 11.75
N SER A 182 1.94 13.86 12.31
CA SER A 182 0.55 14.05 12.74
C SER A 182 0.43 14.73 14.10
N ASP A 183 -0.66 15.46 14.28
CA ASP A 183 -1.01 16.14 15.54
C ASP A 183 -1.93 15.25 16.38
N TYR A 184 -1.44 14.09 16.82
CA TYR A 184 -2.27 13.12 17.56
C TYR A 184 -2.90 13.69 18.84
N ASN A 185 -2.17 14.55 19.55
CA ASN A 185 -2.65 15.21 20.76
C ASN A 185 -3.47 16.47 20.48
N TYR A 186 -3.74 16.78 19.19
CA TYR A 186 -4.50 17.93 18.73
C TYR A 186 -4.04 19.26 19.36
N SER A 187 -2.73 19.43 19.60
CA SER A 187 -2.20 20.67 20.19
C SER A 187 -2.11 21.81 19.19
N GLY A 188 -2.23 21.52 17.90
CA GLY A 188 -2.12 22.49 16.81
C GLY A 188 -0.69 22.69 16.31
N ASP A 189 0.28 21.96 16.86
CA ASP A 189 1.72 22.25 16.67
C ASP A 189 2.33 21.49 15.48
N GLU A 190 1.75 20.37 15.06
CA GLU A 190 2.33 19.54 14.00
C GLU A 190 1.77 19.93 12.63
N THR A 191 2.63 20.54 11.81
CA THR A 191 2.27 21.14 10.50
C THR A 191 3.16 20.67 9.35
N THR A 192 4.04 19.69 9.59
CA THR A 192 5.16 19.38 8.69
C THR A 192 5.13 17.96 8.13
N VAL A 193 5.84 17.79 7.02
CA VAL A 193 6.22 16.49 6.46
C VAL A 193 7.73 16.37 6.51
N SER A 194 8.25 15.31 7.12
CA SER A 194 9.68 15.02 7.14
C SER A 194 10.14 14.44 5.81
N VAL A 195 11.19 15.01 5.23
CA VAL A 195 11.80 14.57 3.97
C VAL A 195 13.11 13.84 4.28
N VAL A 196 13.23 12.61 3.82
CA VAL A 196 14.36 11.71 4.09
C VAL A 196 14.97 11.27 2.76
N ASP A 197 16.29 11.38 2.63
CA ASP A 197 17.01 10.81 1.52
C ASP A 197 17.13 9.29 1.68
N ILE A 198 16.70 8.52 0.67
CA ILE A 198 16.65 7.05 0.76
C ILE A 198 18.05 6.44 0.69
N ALA A 199 18.94 7.01 -0.13
CA ALA A 199 20.26 6.45 -0.38
C ALA A 199 21.15 6.48 0.86
N SER A 200 21.19 7.64 1.55
CA SER A 200 21.93 7.83 2.79
C SER A 200 21.13 7.48 4.05
N PHE A 201 19.81 7.35 3.92
CA PHE A 201 18.86 7.16 5.02
C PHE A 201 19.01 8.23 6.13
N LYS A 202 19.00 9.50 5.70
CA LYS A 202 19.12 10.67 6.57
C LYS A 202 17.95 11.62 6.37
N LYS A 203 17.43 12.17 7.46
CA LYS A 203 16.49 13.28 7.39
C LYS A 203 17.20 14.49 6.78
N LEU A 204 16.61 15.05 5.73
CA LEU A 204 17.10 16.24 5.07
C LEU A 204 16.58 17.48 5.79
N TYR A 205 15.26 17.57 5.95
CA TYR A 205 14.55 18.68 6.58
C TYR A 205 13.07 18.34 6.77
N GLU A 206 12.31 19.27 7.32
CA GLU A 206 10.86 19.24 7.43
C GLU A 206 10.25 20.30 6.51
N LEU A 207 9.25 19.91 5.74
CA LEU A 207 8.52 20.76 4.81
C LEU A 207 7.19 21.19 5.46
N GLU A 208 6.95 22.48 5.53
CA GLU A 208 5.67 23.03 6.00
C GLU A 208 4.55 22.72 5.00
N VAL A 209 3.50 22.03 5.47
CA VAL A 209 2.36 21.63 4.64
C VAL A 209 1.02 22.12 5.19
N GLY A 210 0.94 22.39 6.49
CA GLY A 210 -0.26 22.79 7.22
C GLY A 210 -0.70 21.74 8.24
N SER A 211 -1.74 22.06 9.01
CA SER A 211 -2.06 21.34 10.25
C SER A 211 -2.45 19.87 10.06
N ASN A 212 -1.86 19.03 10.90
CA ASN A 212 -2.19 17.62 11.08
C ASN A 212 -2.17 16.80 9.78
N PRO A 213 -1.01 16.69 9.09
CA PRO A 213 -0.85 15.77 7.98
C PRO A 213 -0.97 14.33 8.47
N THR A 214 -1.73 13.50 7.74
CA THR A 214 -2.05 12.13 8.19
C THR A 214 -1.82 11.06 7.12
N LYS A 215 -2.31 11.26 5.89
CA LYS A 215 -2.20 10.26 4.81
C LYS A 215 -1.47 10.87 3.62
N MET A 216 -0.66 10.07 2.94
CA MET A 216 0.08 10.49 1.76
C MET A 216 0.13 9.42 0.70
N ALA A 217 0.18 9.83 -0.57
CA ALA A 217 0.39 8.94 -1.70
C ALA A 217 1.15 9.66 -2.82
N THR A 218 1.86 8.90 -3.64
CA THR A 218 2.60 9.43 -4.78
C THR A 218 1.94 8.99 -6.08
N SER A 219 1.75 9.93 -7.02
CA SER A 219 1.38 9.63 -8.40
C SER A 219 2.59 9.41 -9.29
N GLU A 220 2.37 8.78 -10.45
CA GLU A 220 3.44 8.40 -11.37
C GLU A 220 4.25 9.58 -11.93
N ASN A 221 3.66 10.79 -11.98
CA ASN A 221 4.37 12.01 -12.34
C ASN A 221 5.39 12.48 -11.28
N GLY A 222 5.41 11.83 -10.11
CA GLY A 222 6.27 12.13 -8.97
C GLY A 222 5.61 13.03 -7.93
N ASP A 223 4.43 13.60 -8.17
CA ASP A 223 3.77 14.43 -7.16
C ASP A 223 3.42 13.62 -5.91
N VAL A 224 3.56 14.25 -4.75
CA VAL A 224 3.15 13.72 -3.46
C VAL A 224 1.89 14.45 -3.02
N TYR A 225 0.83 13.70 -2.80
CA TYR A 225 -0.42 14.20 -2.24
C TYR A 225 -0.45 13.99 -0.74
N VAL A 226 -0.90 15.01 0.00
CA VAL A 226 -0.96 14.99 1.46
C VAL A 226 -2.37 15.36 1.92
N VAL A 227 -2.94 14.51 2.76
CA VAL A 227 -4.20 14.75 3.46
C VAL A 227 -3.89 15.45 4.78
N LEU A 228 -4.50 16.61 5.00
CA LEU A 228 -4.47 17.35 6.24
C LEU A 228 -5.81 17.18 6.95
N ALA A 229 -5.80 16.55 8.12
CA ALA A 229 -7.02 16.33 8.90
C ALA A 229 -7.52 17.62 9.58
N GLY A 230 -6.68 18.65 9.65
CA GLY A 230 -6.99 19.87 10.38
C GLY A 230 -7.01 19.67 11.90
N THR A 231 -7.49 20.69 12.60
CA THR A 231 -7.65 20.73 14.06
C THR A 231 -8.97 21.43 14.39
N THR A 232 -9.24 21.66 15.68
CA THR A 232 -10.37 22.51 16.09
C THR A 232 -10.25 23.96 15.62
N ALA A 233 -9.03 24.45 15.38
CA ALA A 233 -8.75 25.81 14.93
C ALA A 233 -8.52 25.93 13.42
N ASN A 234 -8.05 24.86 12.77
CA ASN A 234 -7.64 24.87 11.36
C ASN A 234 -8.46 23.87 10.55
N ALA A 235 -9.03 24.32 9.44
CA ALA A 235 -9.82 23.46 8.55
C ALA A 235 -8.97 22.36 7.89
N PRO A 236 -9.57 21.19 7.60
CA PRO A 236 -8.92 20.15 6.80
C PRO A 236 -8.63 20.65 5.38
N ALA A 237 -7.61 20.07 4.75
CA ALA A 237 -7.22 20.41 3.39
C ALA A 237 -6.51 19.25 2.69
N PHE A 238 -6.32 19.39 1.38
CA PHE A 238 -5.56 18.47 0.56
C PHE A 238 -4.45 19.25 -0.16
N LYS A 239 -3.21 18.78 -0.09
CA LYS A 239 -2.05 19.49 -0.64
C LYS A 239 -1.35 18.63 -1.69
N ARG A 240 -0.71 19.31 -2.65
CA ARG A 240 0.20 18.70 -3.62
C ARG A 240 1.61 19.24 -3.40
N ILE A 241 2.58 18.34 -3.30
CA ILE A 241 4.01 18.61 -3.25
C ILE A 241 4.63 18.12 -4.56
N ASP A 242 5.36 18.99 -5.24
CA ASP A 242 6.26 18.56 -6.32
C ASP A 242 7.54 18.00 -5.69
N SER A 243 7.76 16.69 -5.81
CA SER A 243 8.91 16.01 -5.22
C SER A 243 10.24 16.27 -5.93
N LYS A 244 10.25 16.93 -7.10
CA LYS A 244 11.51 17.37 -7.73
C LYS A 244 12.05 18.61 -7.04
N THR A 245 11.15 19.50 -6.62
CA THR A 245 11.50 20.79 -6.01
C THR A 245 11.29 20.82 -4.50
N ASP A 246 10.60 19.83 -3.94
CA ASP A 246 10.17 19.73 -2.53
C ASP A 246 9.36 20.95 -2.08
N LYS A 247 8.44 21.38 -2.94
CA LYS A 247 7.58 22.53 -2.67
C LYS A 247 6.13 22.14 -2.72
N VAL A 248 5.34 22.69 -1.81
CA VAL A 248 3.88 22.68 -1.91
C VAL A 248 3.50 23.54 -3.13
N THR A 249 2.92 22.91 -4.16
CA THR A 249 2.56 23.56 -5.43
C THR A 249 1.06 23.81 -5.55
N ALA A 250 0.24 23.18 -4.71
CA ALA A 250 -1.20 23.44 -4.67
C ALA A 250 -1.79 23.14 -3.30
N SER A 251 -2.89 23.84 -3.02
CA SER A 251 -3.75 23.66 -1.86
C SER A 251 -5.20 23.62 -2.29
N TYR A 252 -5.89 22.58 -1.88
CA TYR A 252 -7.30 22.34 -2.19
C TYR A 252 -8.09 22.27 -0.88
N ASN A 253 -9.20 23.00 -0.82
CA ASN A 253 -10.10 23.02 0.33
C ASN A 253 -11.02 21.80 0.30
N TYR A 254 -10.44 20.60 0.26
CA TYR A 254 -11.14 19.32 0.24
C TYR A 254 -10.90 18.60 1.56
N PHE A 255 -11.99 18.19 2.22
CA PHE A 255 -11.89 17.29 3.37
C PHE A 255 -11.80 15.86 2.87
N VAL A 256 -10.57 15.34 2.76
CA VAL A 256 -10.30 13.99 2.27
C VAL A 256 -10.14 13.03 3.45
N GLY A 257 -10.87 11.91 3.45
CA GLY A 257 -10.72 10.85 4.45
C GLY A 257 -9.73 9.76 4.02
N SER A 258 -9.83 9.32 2.77
CA SER A 258 -8.98 8.30 2.18
C SER A 258 -8.75 8.59 0.69
N MET A 259 -7.68 8.01 0.14
CA MET A 259 -7.21 8.27 -1.21
C MET A 259 -6.66 6.98 -1.82
N ALA A 260 -6.87 6.78 -3.11
CA ALA A 260 -6.17 5.77 -3.90
C ALA A 260 -5.50 6.41 -5.10
N VAL A 261 -4.28 5.97 -5.40
CA VAL A 261 -3.49 6.39 -6.56
C VAL A 261 -3.04 5.16 -7.32
N SER A 262 -3.26 5.13 -8.62
CA SER A 262 -2.76 4.10 -9.53
C SER A 262 -2.36 4.75 -10.87
N GLY A 263 -1.06 4.84 -11.12
CA GLY A 263 -0.52 5.61 -12.25
C GLY A 263 -0.86 7.10 -12.09
N THR A 264 -1.63 7.63 -13.04
CA THR A 264 -2.17 9.00 -13.02
C THR A 264 -3.61 9.08 -12.47
N ARG A 265 -4.27 7.95 -12.22
CA ARG A 265 -5.64 7.92 -11.69
C ARG A 265 -5.62 8.14 -10.18
N VAL A 266 -6.34 9.15 -9.71
CA VAL A 266 -6.52 9.46 -8.28
C VAL A 266 -8.01 9.47 -7.95
N LEU A 267 -8.39 8.74 -6.89
CA LEU A 267 -9.73 8.78 -6.30
C LEU A 267 -9.64 9.25 -4.85
N LEU A 268 -10.55 10.13 -4.45
CA LEU A 268 -10.62 10.69 -3.11
C LEU A 268 -11.98 10.38 -2.48
N ASN A 269 -11.99 9.95 -1.22
CA ASN A 269 -13.18 9.99 -0.38
C ASN A 269 -13.26 11.39 0.20
N VAL A 270 -14.23 12.18 -0.26
CA VAL A 270 -14.45 13.55 0.21
C VAL A 270 -15.64 13.61 1.16
N ASN A 271 -15.55 14.52 2.13
CA ASN A 271 -16.57 14.73 3.17
C ASN A 271 -16.89 13.46 3.98
N PRO A 272 -15.87 12.73 4.50
CA PRO A 272 -16.03 11.40 5.09
C PRO A 272 -16.93 11.34 6.34
N TYR A 273 -17.18 12.48 7.01
CA TYR A 273 -17.99 12.57 8.23
C TYR A 273 -19.32 13.29 8.05
N SER A 274 -19.75 13.53 6.80
CA SER A 274 -21.05 14.13 6.50
C SER A 274 -21.74 13.38 5.36
N THR A 275 -21.55 13.85 4.12
CA THR A 275 -22.09 13.20 2.92
C THR A 275 -20.91 12.65 2.12
N PRO A 276 -20.43 11.44 2.45
CA PRO A 276 -19.26 10.88 1.78
C PRO A 276 -19.51 10.67 0.30
N GLU A 277 -18.56 11.09 -0.53
CA GLU A 277 -18.54 10.83 -1.97
C GLU A 277 -17.17 10.33 -2.39
N ILE A 278 -17.13 9.41 -3.36
CA ILE A 278 -15.88 8.97 -3.98
C ILE A 278 -15.74 9.73 -5.28
N LYS A 279 -14.74 10.61 -5.39
CA LYS A 279 -14.58 11.48 -6.56
C LYS A 279 -13.23 11.27 -7.25
N PRO A 280 -13.19 11.21 -8.59
CA PRO A 280 -11.93 11.31 -9.31
C PRO A 280 -11.35 12.71 -9.14
N PHE A 281 -10.04 12.76 -8.95
CA PHE A 281 -9.28 13.99 -8.83
C PHE A 281 -8.39 14.15 -10.06
N ASP A 282 -8.55 15.26 -10.76
CA ASP A 282 -7.70 15.62 -11.90
C ASP A 282 -6.35 16.12 -11.40
N ILE A 283 -5.28 15.35 -11.68
CA ILE A 283 -3.93 15.67 -11.22
C ILE A 283 -3.33 16.94 -11.84
N THR A 284 -3.89 17.41 -12.97
CA THR A 284 -3.45 18.60 -13.69
C THR A 284 -4.15 19.84 -13.14
N SER A 285 -5.49 19.85 -13.20
CA SER A 285 -6.30 21.01 -12.81
C SER A 285 -6.56 21.08 -11.31
N GLY A 286 -6.50 19.94 -10.61
CA GLY A 286 -6.86 19.80 -9.21
C GLY A 286 -8.37 19.79 -8.95
N ALA A 287 -9.19 19.70 -10.00
CA ALA A 287 -10.64 19.65 -9.88
C ALA A 287 -11.14 18.24 -9.50
N LEU A 288 -12.24 18.19 -8.77
CA LEU A 288 -13.00 16.95 -8.53
C LEU A 288 -14.01 16.74 -9.66
N GLY A 289 -14.11 15.50 -10.15
CA GLY A 289 -15.19 15.10 -11.05
C GLY A 289 -16.50 14.77 -10.33
N SER A 290 -17.46 14.26 -11.08
CA SER A 290 -18.71 13.70 -10.54
C SER A 290 -18.44 12.49 -9.65
N ASN A 291 -19.41 12.14 -8.80
CA ASN A 291 -19.32 10.94 -7.97
C ASN A 291 -19.01 9.71 -8.83
N PHE A 292 -18.03 8.92 -8.39
CA PHE A 292 -17.54 7.74 -9.08
C PHE A 292 -18.61 6.65 -9.09
N ILE A 293 -19.35 6.46 -8.00
CA ILE A 293 -20.40 5.44 -7.93
C ILE A 293 -21.61 5.93 -8.74
N THR A 294 -21.96 5.19 -9.81
CA THR A 294 -22.96 5.62 -10.81
C THR A 294 -24.30 4.88 -10.74
N ASP A 295 -24.36 3.79 -9.99
CA ASP A 295 -25.54 2.90 -9.90
C ASP A 295 -26.34 3.07 -8.59
N GLY A 296 -26.06 4.13 -7.83
CA GLY A 296 -26.82 4.51 -6.64
C GLY A 296 -26.51 3.68 -5.39
N ILE A 297 -25.51 2.78 -5.45
CA ILE A 297 -25.03 2.06 -4.27
C ILE A 297 -24.48 3.07 -3.26
N LYS A 298 -24.95 2.97 -2.02
CA LYS A 298 -24.48 3.80 -0.91
C LYS A 298 -23.36 3.09 -0.17
N VAL A 299 -22.36 3.88 0.21
CA VAL A 299 -21.28 3.50 1.12
C VAL A 299 -21.41 4.39 2.34
N ASP A 300 -21.67 3.81 3.51
CA ASP A 300 -22.06 4.58 4.69
C ASP A 300 -20.85 5.29 5.31
N ILE A 301 -19.76 4.55 5.52
CA ILE A 301 -18.48 5.09 6.00
C ILE A 301 -17.37 4.52 5.12
N PRO A 302 -17.03 5.19 4.00
CA PRO A 302 -15.93 4.75 3.15
C PRO A 302 -14.60 4.89 3.90
N TYR A 303 -14.13 3.78 4.44
CA TYR A 303 -12.92 3.71 5.25
C TYR A 303 -11.66 3.67 4.37
N SER A 304 -11.77 3.06 3.18
CA SER A 304 -10.66 2.91 2.26
C SER A 304 -11.06 2.92 0.80
N ILE A 305 -10.10 3.21 -0.06
CA ILE A 305 -10.20 3.08 -1.51
C ILE A 305 -8.96 2.34 -1.99
N SER A 306 -9.11 1.40 -2.91
CA SER A 306 -8.01 0.72 -3.59
C SER A 306 -8.34 0.58 -5.07
N ILE A 307 -7.37 0.85 -5.95
CA ILE A 307 -7.54 0.76 -7.40
C ILE A 307 -6.72 -0.44 -7.90
N ASN A 308 -7.37 -1.33 -8.63
CA ASN A 308 -6.70 -2.42 -9.31
C ASN A 308 -5.98 -1.88 -10.54
N SER A 309 -4.64 -1.91 -10.54
CA SER A 309 -3.83 -1.37 -11.64
C SER A 309 -3.97 -2.15 -12.95
N LEU A 310 -4.46 -3.39 -12.92
CA LEU A 310 -4.58 -4.22 -14.12
C LEU A 310 -5.83 -3.87 -14.94
N ASN A 311 -6.97 -3.62 -14.29
CA ASN A 311 -8.26 -3.44 -14.97
C ASN A 311 -9.03 -2.18 -14.55
N GLY A 312 -8.51 -1.41 -13.58
CA GLY A 312 -9.13 -0.19 -13.10
C GLY A 312 -10.33 -0.39 -12.18
N ASP A 313 -10.67 -1.63 -11.80
CA ASP A 313 -11.68 -1.90 -10.77
C ASP A 313 -11.31 -1.18 -9.47
N VAL A 314 -12.31 -0.74 -8.72
CA VAL A 314 -12.13 0.01 -7.48
C VAL A 314 -12.78 -0.73 -6.33
N VAL A 315 -12.01 -1.02 -5.29
CA VAL A 315 -12.53 -1.60 -4.05
C VAL A 315 -12.65 -0.50 -3.01
N ILE A 316 -13.84 -0.36 -2.44
CA ILE A 316 -14.14 0.57 -1.36
C ILE A 316 -14.46 -0.24 -0.11
N GLY A 317 -13.70 -0.01 0.96
CA GLY A 317 -14.01 -0.55 2.27
C GLY A 317 -15.06 0.30 2.96
N ASP A 318 -16.16 -0.29 3.38
CA ASP A 318 -17.24 0.35 4.11
C ASP A 318 -17.26 -0.16 5.56
N SER A 319 -17.00 0.72 6.52
CA SER A 319 -17.11 0.35 7.93
C SER A 319 -18.55 0.13 8.38
N LYS A 320 -19.56 0.64 7.64
CA LYS A 320 -20.97 0.78 8.05
C LYS A 320 -21.14 1.69 9.26
N SER A 321 -20.50 1.34 10.37
CA SER A 321 -20.26 2.18 11.53
C SER A 321 -18.92 1.79 12.18
N TYR A 322 -18.27 2.74 12.87
CA TYR A 322 -17.04 2.44 13.61
C TYR A 322 -17.22 1.45 14.77
N SER A 323 -18.47 1.21 15.19
CA SER A 323 -18.87 0.25 16.22
C SER A 323 -19.49 -1.03 15.66
N SER A 324 -19.54 -1.18 14.32
CA SER A 324 -20.13 -2.35 13.68
C SER A 324 -19.35 -3.62 14.01
N ALA A 325 -20.06 -4.74 14.14
CA ALA A 325 -19.43 -6.05 14.30
C ALA A 325 -18.72 -6.55 13.03
N SER A 326 -19.00 -5.93 11.87
CA SER A 326 -18.44 -6.29 10.56
C SER A 326 -18.37 -5.09 9.63
N GLY A 327 -17.43 -5.11 8.68
CA GLY A 327 -17.37 -4.20 7.54
C GLY A 327 -17.75 -4.90 6.23
N GLU A 328 -17.72 -4.16 5.13
CA GLU A 328 -17.98 -4.67 3.79
C GLU A 328 -16.94 -4.14 2.80
N ALA A 329 -16.43 -5.00 1.93
CA ALA A 329 -15.64 -4.58 0.77
C ALA A 329 -16.54 -4.59 -0.47
N LEU A 330 -16.67 -3.45 -1.15
CA LEU A 330 -17.48 -3.29 -2.35
C LEU A 330 -16.55 -3.10 -3.56
N CYS A 331 -16.62 -4.01 -4.54
CA CYS A 331 -15.84 -3.93 -5.76
C CYS A 331 -16.69 -3.34 -6.89
N PHE A 332 -16.26 -2.21 -7.43
CA PHE A 332 -16.87 -1.52 -8.56
C PHE A 332 -16.01 -1.69 -9.81
N SER A 333 -16.63 -1.66 -10.99
CA SER A 333 -15.91 -1.56 -12.27
C SER A 333 -15.20 -0.22 -12.40
N SER A 334 -14.33 -0.08 -13.40
CA SER A 334 -13.66 1.19 -13.70
C SER A 334 -14.61 2.37 -13.99
N GLU A 335 -15.86 2.08 -14.33
CA GLU A 335 -16.98 3.00 -14.61
C GLU A 335 -17.90 3.22 -13.39
N GLY A 336 -17.57 2.62 -12.24
CA GLY A 336 -18.28 2.87 -10.99
C GLY A 336 -19.61 2.15 -10.83
N LYS A 337 -19.77 0.99 -11.48
CA LYS A 337 -20.89 0.07 -11.25
C LYS A 337 -20.45 -1.08 -10.35
N LEU A 338 -21.24 -1.43 -9.35
CA LEU A 338 -20.97 -2.52 -8.44
C LEU A 338 -20.91 -3.85 -9.21
N LYS A 339 -19.81 -4.59 -9.00
CA LYS A 339 -19.62 -5.94 -9.53
C LYS A 339 -20.00 -6.98 -8.49
N PHE A 340 -19.50 -6.82 -7.27
CA PHE A 340 -19.76 -7.69 -6.14
C PHE A 340 -19.37 -7.00 -4.84
N LYS A 341 -19.76 -7.60 -3.72
CA LYS A 341 -19.36 -7.19 -2.38
C LYS A 341 -19.26 -8.40 -1.45
N PHE A 342 -18.47 -8.29 -0.39
CA PHE A 342 -18.31 -9.34 0.61
C PHE A 342 -17.96 -8.76 1.98
N THR A 343 -18.24 -9.52 3.03
CA THR A 343 -18.12 -9.07 4.42
C THR A 343 -16.72 -9.36 4.98
N THR A 344 -16.23 -8.45 5.83
CA THR A 344 -15.06 -8.68 6.68
C THR A 344 -15.50 -9.09 8.10
N ALA A 345 -14.72 -9.91 8.78
CA ALA A 345 -15.12 -10.44 10.10
C ALA A 345 -15.12 -9.39 11.23
N ALA A 346 -14.61 -8.18 10.98
CA ALA A 346 -14.75 -7.01 11.85
C ALA A 346 -14.83 -5.72 11.02
N THR A 347 -15.13 -4.59 11.67
CA THR A 347 -15.24 -3.27 11.01
C THR A 347 -13.89 -2.73 10.51
N ASN A 348 -13.94 -1.58 9.84
CA ASN A 348 -12.81 -0.83 9.31
C ASN A 348 -11.99 -1.57 8.23
N PRO A 349 -12.60 -1.98 7.09
CA PRO A 349 -11.84 -2.49 5.95
C PRO A 349 -10.93 -1.40 5.38
N ASN A 350 -9.62 -1.56 5.51
CA ASN A 350 -8.63 -0.48 5.35
C ASN A 350 -7.80 -0.58 4.07
N HIS A 351 -7.34 -1.77 3.67
CA HIS A 351 -6.47 -1.89 2.50
C HIS A 351 -6.79 -3.14 1.68
N THR A 352 -6.75 -3.00 0.35
CA THR A 352 -6.91 -4.13 -0.57
C THR A 352 -5.61 -4.42 -1.30
N VAL A 353 -5.18 -5.67 -1.30
CA VAL A 353 -4.09 -6.18 -2.15
C VAL A 353 -4.69 -7.10 -3.21
N PHE A 354 -4.51 -6.74 -4.48
CA PHE A 354 -4.92 -7.55 -5.63
C PHE A 354 -3.86 -8.60 -5.97
N ILE A 355 -4.30 -9.83 -6.21
CA ILE A 355 -3.45 -10.94 -6.64
C ILE A 355 -3.68 -11.21 -8.11
N TYR A 356 -2.57 -11.27 -8.86
CA TYR A 356 -2.58 -11.49 -10.29
C TYR A 356 -2.12 -12.90 -10.65
N GLY A 357 -2.71 -13.47 -11.67
CA GLY A 357 -2.33 -14.77 -12.22
C GLY A 357 -2.48 -14.79 -13.74
N ASN A 358 -2.12 -15.91 -14.34
CA ASN A 358 -2.37 -16.11 -15.76
C ASN A 358 -3.85 -16.44 -15.96
N LYS A 359 -4.45 -15.84 -17.00
CA LYS A 359 -5.78 -16.16 -17.48
C LYS A 359 -5.84 -17.67 -17.79
N GLN A 360 -6.86 -18.32 -17.25
CA GLN A 360 -7.08 -19.76 -17.43
C GLN A 360 -7.65 -20.07 -18.81
#